data_AF-A0A0K6S7K8-F1
#
_entry.id   AF-A0A0K6S7K8-F1
#
_cell.length_a   1.000
_cell.length_b   1.000
_cell.length_c   1.000
_cell.angle_alpha   90.00
_cell.angle_beta   90.00
_cell.angle_gamma   90.00
#
_symmetry.space_group_name_H-M   'P 1'
#
loop_
_entity.id
_entity.type
_entity.pdbx_description
1 polymer ?
#
loop_
_entity_poly.entity_id
_entity_poly.type
_entity_poly.pdbx_seq_one_letter_code
_entity_poly.pdbx_strand_id
1 'polypeptide(L)'
;MKRLCGGGSSDEGEGTKKTRTSIDSKYLAELVGSLEALLEETKSNHAQTDGHFQEIHAVVTETATLTEKVQASAAQVDALLRELEALKNKEDALDHETQEALLLHEETEAERIVAIERESMASSDLENEISTLEKEKEALQESVEKEKEVLAKVKEESDSLKAQIKESAEKKRKALAEKEKATELLEQTSQQALDIRNSLCTVEIALNRAQQQEAAEKAEVEKQLEAKSLYEEQLQTLQSELASANEAARDLDGRIQMERSQGIKLRSRVRDPDTCPTELEPLLLLIKDRREILSKTRLEIQDIDGQIEKESMVAETLQNELNELLAAQKEVETQTRQAKDDAASAEVRPVVTIEGPDLQRDVFQSGFAMCLIVFFSNILPTRSRWLRTSRIKPRR
;
A
#
# COMPACT_ATOMS: atom_id res chain seq x y z
N MET A 1 32.17 -39.05 -165.69
CA MET A 1 33.37 -39.89 -165.94
C MET A 1 32.89 -41.21 -166.52
N LYS A 2 33.16 -41.46 -167.81
CA LYS A 2 34.10 -42.51 -168.28
C LYS A 2 33.72 -43.89 -167.73
N ARG A 3 33.10 -44.75 -168.57
CA ARG A 3 33.75 -45.78 -169.42
C ARG A 3 34.34 -46.89 -168.52
N LEU A 4 34.07 -48.18 -168.72
CA LEU A 4 34.46 -49.02 -169.86
C LEU A 4 33.63 -50.32 -169.76
N CYS A 5 32.96 -50.80 -170.82
CA CYS A 5 33.50 -51.67 -171.88
C CYS A 5 33.97 -53.03 -171.32
N GLY A 6 33.71 -54.19 -171.92
CA GLY A 6 33.18 -54.58 -173.23
C GLY A 6 32.81 -56.08 -173.12
N GLY A 7 32.09 -56.68 -174.05
CA GLY A 7 32.30 -56.56 -175.50
C GLY A 7 33.47 -57.47 -175.89
N GLY A 8 33.16 -58.59 -176.53
CA GLY A 8 34.14 -59.60 -176.96
C GLY A 8 33.46 -60.97 -177.11
N SER A 9 32.68 -61.24 -178.17
CA SER A 9 33.11 -61.40 -179.57
C SER A 9 33.81 -62.74 -179.78
N SER A 10 33.48 -63.35 -180.92
CA SER A 10 34.37 -64.21 -181.71
C SER A 10 34.54 -65.64 -181.18
N ASP A 11 34.58 -66.68 -181.98
CA ASP A 11 34.45 -66.89 -183.42
C ASP A 11 34.63 -68.40 -183.62
N GLU A 12 34.35 -68.87 -184.83
CA GLU A 12 34.70 -70.20 -185.34
C GLU A 12 33.88 -71.37 -184.77
N GLY A 13 33.32 -72.26 -185.57
CA GLY A 13 33.69 -72.62 -186.93
C GLY A 13 33.64 -74.14 -187.01
N GLU A 14 33.06 -74.60 -188.12
CA GLU A 14 33.25 -75.93 -188.69
C GLU A 14 32.67 -77.16 -187.96
N GLY A 15 32.13 -78.07 -188.79
CA GLY A 15 32.26 -79.48 -188.47
C GLY A 15 30.96 -80.25 -188.25
N THR A 16 30.25 -80.50 -189.35
CA THR A 16 29.88 -81.87 -189.74
C THR A 16 29.16 -82.76 -188.72
N LYS A 17 27.86 -82.96 -188.93
CA LYS A 17 27.25 -84.24 -189.37
C LYS A 17 25.84 -84.33 -188.82
N LYS A 18 24.90 -84.55 -189.74
CA LYS A 18 23.59 -85.12 -189.47
C LYS A 18 23.75 -86.36 -188.57
N THR A 19 23.31 -86.24 -187.32
CA THR A 19 22.70 -87.36 -186.60
C THR A 19 21.57 -86.80 -185.77
N ARG A 20 20.36 -87.00 -186.32
CA ARG A 20 19.09 -86.94 -185.62
C ARG A 20 19.13 -88.03 -184.54
N THR A 21 19.61 -87.73 -183.35
CA THR A 21 19.33 -88.54 -182.16
C THR A 21 18.07 -87.95 -181.55
N SER A 22 16.96 -88.63 -181.81
CA SER A 22 15.71 -88.51 -181.06
C SER A 22 16.04 -88.43 -179.57
N ILE A 23 15.90 -87.25 -178.95
CA ILE A 23 15.75 -87.20 -177.50
C ILE A 23 14.35 -87.73 -177.25
N ASP A 24 14.29 -88.92 -176.66
CA ASP A 24 13.04 -89.60 -176.36
C ASP A 24 12.14 -88.67 -175.54
N SER A 25 10.92 -88.46 -176.04
CA SER A 25 9.81 -87.76 -175.37
C SER A 25 9.64 -88.16 -173.88
N LYS A 26 10.05 -89.39 -173.54
CA LYS A 26 10.04 -89.94 -172.18
C LYS A 26 10.98 -89.20 -171.22
N TYR A 27 12.15 -88.75 -171.68
CA TYR A 27 13.16 -88.07 -170.84
C TYR A 27 12.75 -86.62 -170.51
N LEU A 28 12.09 -85.94 -171.45
CA LEU A 28 11.52 -84.60 -171.22
C LEU A 28 10.35 -84.65 -170.22
N ALA A 29 9.50 -85.67 -170.30
CA ALA A 29 8.41 -85.86 -169.36
C ALA A 29 8.90 -86.15 -167.92
N GLU A 30 9.94 -86.96 -167.75
CA GLU A 30 10.56 -87.23 -166.44
C GLU A 30 11.22 -85.99 -165.83
N LEU A 31 11.88 -85.15 -166.65
CA LEU A 31 12.49 -83.90 -166.20
C LEU A 31 11.43 -82.88 -165.75
N VAL A 32 10.35 -82.73 -166.51
CA VAL A 32 9.21 -81.86 -166.15
C VAL A 32 8.56 -82.36 -164.86
N GLY A 33 8.30 -83.67 -164.72
CA GLY A 33 7.75 -84.24 -163.50
C GLY A 33 8.66 -84.05 -162.27
N SER A 34 9.98 -84.10 -162.45
CA SER A 34 10.95 -83.83 -161.37
C SER A 34 10.99 -82.35 -160.97
N LEU A 35 10.88 -81.44 -161.95
CA LEU A 35 10.81 -79.99 -161.71
C LEU A 35 9.50 -79.60 -161.03
N GLU A 36 8.38 -80.20 -161.42
CA GLU A 36 7.08 -80.00 -160.77
C GLU A 36 7.10 -80.54 -159.33
N ALA A 37 7.70 -81.71 -159.09
CA ALA A 37 7.87 -82.25 -157.74
C ALA A 37 8.74 -81.35 -156.85
N LEU A 38 9.86 -80.84 -157.38
CA LEU A 38 10.73 -79.88 -156.68
C LEU A 38 10.01 -78.55 -156.41
N LEU A 39 9.17 -78.10 -157.33
CA LEU A 39 8.37 -76.89 -157.15
C LEU A 39 7.32 -77.06 -156.05
N GLU A 40 6.66 -78.21 -155.99
CA GLU A 40 5.71 -78.50 -154.92
C GLU A 40 6.41 -78.71 -153.57
N GLU A 41 7.59 -79.35 -153.55
CA GLU A 41 8.42 -79.47 -152.35
C GLU A 41 8.91 -78.10 -151.85
N THR A 42 9.36 -77.22 -152.74
CA THR A 42 9.77 -75.86 -152.35
C THR A 42 8.61 -75.00 -151.88
N LYS A 43 7.43 -75.11 -152.48
CA LYS A 43 6.21 -74.47 -151.96
C LYS A 43 5.82 -75.02 -150.58
N SER A 44 5.89 -76.32 -150.38
CA SER A 44 5.60 -76.95 -149.08
C SER A 44 6.60 -76.53 -148.01
N ASN A 45 7.90 -76.49 -148.34
CA ASN A 45 8.94 -76.03 -147.43
C ASN A 45 8.81 -74.54 -147.12
N HIS A 46 8.42 -73.72 -148.09
CA HIS A 46 8.15 -72.31 -147.87
C HIS A 46 6.95 -72.13 -146.93
N ALA A 47 5.86 -72.86 -147.15
CA ALA A 47 4.70 -72.84 -146.26
C ALA A 47 5.04 -73.33 -144.83
N GLN A 48 5.89 -74.35 -144.69
CA GLN A 48 6.37 -74.81 -143.38
C GLN A 48 7.27 -73.78 -142.71
N THR A 49 8.16 -73.13 -143.47
CA THR A 49 9.05 -72.08 -142.96
C THR A 49 8.25 -70.86 -142.51
N ASP A 50 7.26 -70.44 -143.30
CA ASP A 50 6.33 -69.37 -142.93
C ASP A 50 5.51 -69.74 -141.68
N GLY A 51 5.10 -71.00 -141.55
CA GLY A 51 4.46 -71.53 -140.34
C GLY A 51 5.38 -71.44 -139.10
N HIS A 52 6.64 -71.83 -139.23
CA HIS A 52 7.62 -71.69 -138.15
C HIS A 52 7.91 -70.22 -137.80
N PHE A 53 7.96 -69.32 -138.79
CA PHE A 53 8.12 -67.88 -138.52
C PHE A 53 6.93 -67.30 -137.74
N GLN A 54 5.70 -67.72 -138.05
CA GLN A 54 4.52 -67.29 -137.30
C GLN A 54 4.52 -67.83 -135.86
N GLU A 55 4.94 -69.08 -135.67
CA GLU A 55 5.06 -69.69 -134.34
C GLU A 55 6.16 -69.02 -133.50
N ILE A 56 7.33 -68.76 -134.09
CA ILE A 56 8.41 -68.00 -133.46
C ILE A 56 7.93 -66.59 -133.11
N HIS A 57 7.22 -65.90 -134.01
CA HIS A 57 6.68 -64.58 -133.74
C HIS A 57 5.68 -64.62 -132.57
N ALA A 58 4.79 -65.61 -132.51
CA ALA A 58 3.85 -65.79 -131.40
C ALA A 58 4.58 -65.98 -130.06
N VAL A 59 5.60 -66.83 -130.02
CA VAL A 59 6.42 -67.06 -128.82
C VAL A 59 7.20 -65.81 -128.41
N VAL A 60 7.75 -65.05 -129.36
CA VAL A 60 8.44 -63.78 -129.08
C VAL A 60 7.47 -62.74 -128.50
N THR A 61 6.25 -62.65 -129.04
CA THR A 61 5.23 -61.76 -128.46
C THR A 61 4.80 -62.21 -127.06
N GLU A 62 4.61 -63.51 -126.83
CA GLU A 62 4.24 -64.03 -125.52
C GLU A 62 5.35 -63.81 -124.49
N THR A 63 6.60 -64.08 -124.84
CA THR A 63 7.77 -63.83 -123.97
C THR A 63 7.96 -62.35 -123.67
N ALA A 64 7.73 -61.45 -124.63
CA ALA A 64 7.73 -60.01 -124.39
C ALA A 64 6.65 -59.62 -123.37
N THR A 65 5.41 -60.09 -123.55
CA THR A 65 4.31 -59.79 -122.60
C THR A 65 4.55 -60.37 -121.21
N LEU A 66 5.15 -61.56 -121.11
CA LEU A 66 5.52 -62.17 -119.82
C LEU A 66 6.64 -61.37 -119.15
N THR A 67 7.62 -60.88 -119.92
CA THR A 67 8.70 -60.05 -119.39
C THR A 67 8.17 -58.73 -118.83
N GLU A 68 7.25 -58.07 -119.54
CA GLU A 68 6.56 -56.87 -119.05
C GLU A 68 5.77 -57.15 -117.76
N LYS A 69 5.05 -58.28 -117.69
CA LYS A 69 4.33 -58.69 -116.47
C LYS A 69 5.27 -58.95 -115.30
N VAL A 70 6.41 -59.58 -115.52
CA VAL A 70 7.43 -59.82 -114.48
C VAL A 70 8.02 -58.50 -114.00
N GLN A 71 8.35 -57.57 -114.89
CA GLN A 71 8.84 -56.24 -114.51
C GLN A 71 7.80 -55.43 -113.73
N ALA A 72 6.53 -55.48 -114.14
CA ALA A 72 5.43 -54.84 -113.42
C ALA A 72 5.24 -55.45 -112.02
N SER A 73 5.34 -56.78 -111.89
CA SER A 73 5.28 -57.47 -110.61
C SER A 73 6.45 -57.13 -109.70
N ALA A 74 7.68 -57.06 -110.24
CA ALA A 74 8.86 -56.65 -109.48
C ALA A 74 8.71 -55.20 -108.96
N ALA A 75 8.22 -54.28 -109.80
CA ALA A 75 7.94 -52.91 -109.40
C ALA A 75 6.86 -52.81 -108.29
N GLN A 76 5.84 -53.68 -108.34
CA GLN A 76 4.83 -53.78 -107.28
C GLN A 76 5.42 -54.31 -105.96
N VAL A 77 6.29 -55.32 -106.02
CA VAL A 77 6.99 -55.84 -104.84
C VAL A 77 7.88 -54.77 -104.22
N ASP A 78 8.65 -54.05 -105.03
CA ASP A 78 9.48 -52.94 -104.53
C ASP A 78 8.64 -51.81 -103.91
N ALA A 79 7.47 -51.51 -104.48
CA ALA A 79 6.55 -50.54 -103.91
C ALA A 79 6.01 -50.99 -102.54
N LEU A 80 5.58 -52.26 -102.43
CA LEU A 80 5.10 -52.85 -101.17
C LEU A 80 6.20 -52.91 -100.11
N LEU A 81 7.45 -53.20 -100.49
CA LEU A 81 8.58 -53.18 -99.56
C LEU A 81 8.83 -51.77 -99.00
N ARG A 82 8.76 -50.73 -99.83
CA ARG A 82 8.87 -49.33 -99.36
C ARG A 82 7.70 -48.93 -98.47
N GLU A 83 6.48 -49.36 -98.78
CA GLU A 83 5.32 -49.12 -97.93
C GLU A 83 5.46 -49.83 -96.57
N LEU A 84 5.97 -51.06 -96.56
CA LEU A 84 6.21 -51.83 -95.34
C LEU A 84 7.31 -51.19 -94.48
N GLU A 85 8.39 -50.70 -95.09
CA GLU A 85 9.45 -49.96 -94.39
C GLU A 85 8.92 -48.62 -93.83
N ALA A 86 8.07 -47.91 -94.57
CA ALA A 86 7.43 -46.69 -94.09
C ALA A 86 6.44 -46.94 -92.94
N LEU A 87 5.72 -48.07 -92.95
CA LEU A 87 4.85 -48.47 -91.84
C LEU A 87 5.66 -48.86 -90.61
N LYS A 88 6.74 -49.63 -90.78
CA LYS A 88 7.64 -49.99 -89.69
C LYS A 88 8.27 -48.77 -89.03
N ASN A 89 8.73 -47.79 -89.81
CA ASN A 89 9.27 -46.55 -89.25
C ASN A 89 8.23 -45.73 -88.48
N LYS A 90 6.93 -45.82 -88.83
CA LYS A 90 5.85 -45.19 -88.06
C LYS A 90 5.54 -45.95 -86.78
N GLU A 91 5.59 -47.28 -86.82
CA GLU A 91 5.44 -48.13 -85.65
C GLU A 91 6.57 -47.86 -84.64
N ASP A 92 7.83 -47.87 -85.10
CA ASP A 92 8.99 -47.56 -84.27
C ASP A 92 8.92 -46.13 -83.69
N ALA A 93 8.40 -45.16 -84.44
CA ALA A 93 8.20 -43.79 -83.95
C ALA A 93 7.08 -43.69 -82.90
N LEU A 94 5.96 -44.39 -83.08
CA LEU A 94 4.87 -44.45 -82.11
C LEU A 94 5.30 -45.18 -80.83
N ASP A 95 6.08 -46.26 -80.95
CA ASP A 95 6.64 -46.97 -79.80
C ASP A 95 7.59 -46.06 -79.01
N HIS A 96 8.43 -45.28 -79.69
CA HIS A 96 9.27 -44.29 -79.01
C HIS A 96 8.43 -43.19 -78.34
N GLU A 97 7.45 -42.61 -79.02
CA GLU A 97 6.58 -41.56 -78.45
C GLU A 97 5.78 -42.07 -77.25
N THR A 98 5.27 -43.30 -77.32
CA THR A 98 4.55 -43.92 -76.20
C THR A 98 5.48 -44.24 -75.03
N GLN A 99 6.70 -44.70 -75.30
CA GLN A 99 7.68 -44.95 -74.24
C GLN A 99 8.15 -43.66 -73.57
N GLU A 100 8.35 -42.58 -74.33
CA GLU A 100 8.68 -41.26 -73.78
C GLU A 100 7.51 -40.69 -72.96
N ALA A 101 6.27 -40.82 -73.45
CA ALA A 101 5.08 -40.41 -72.72
C ALA A 101 4.87 -41.20 -71.41
N LEU A 102 5.17 -42.51 -71.42
CA LEU A 102 5.11 -43.35 -70.22
C LEU A 102 6.17 -42.93 -69.19
N LEU A 103 7.41 -42.69 -69.61
CA LEU A 103 8.47 -42.23 -68.71
C LEU A 103 8.13 -40.87 -68.08
N LEU A 104 7.64 -39.91 -68.88
CA LEU A 104 7.20 -38.62 -68.36
C LEU A 104 6.02 -38.77 -67.39
N HIS A 105 5.07 -39.66 -67.68
CA HIS A 105 3.96 -39.93 -66.77
C HIS A 105 4.46 -40.51 -65.43
N GLU A 106 5.35 -41.51 -65.47
CA GLU A 106 5.96 -42.10 -64.28
C GLU A 106 6.75 -41.08 -63.45
N GLU A 107 7.53 -40.19 -64.10
CA GLU A 107 8.24 -39.11 -63.41
C GLU A 107 7.26 -38.14 -62.73
N THR A 108 6.19 -37.73 -63.41
CA THR A 108 5.19 -36.83 -62.81
C THR A 108 4.40 -37.48 -61.68
N GLU A 109 4.11 -38.78 -61.75
CA GLU A 109 3.48 -39.50 -60.65
C GLU A 109 4.41 -39.65 -59.45
N ALA A 110 5.69 -39.93 -59.69
CA ALA A 110 6.70 -39.98 -58.62
C ALA A 110 6.84 -38.62 -57.91
N GLU A 111 6.87 -37.51 -58.66
CA GLU A 111 6.88 -36.17 -58.08
C GLU A 111 5.62 -35.86 -57.27
N ARG A 112 4.45 -36.29 -57.74
CA ARG A 112 3.18 -36.13 -57.02
C ARG A 112 3.17 -36.93 -55.72
N ILE A 113 3.65 -38.17 -55.73
CA ILE A 113 3.74 -39.00 -54.52
C ILE A 113 4.63 -38.32 -53.48
N VAL A 114 5.81 -37.84 -53.89
CA VAL A 114 6.74 -37.12 -53.00
C VAL A 114 6.12 -35.82 -52.48
N ALA A 115 5.36 -35.08 -53.30
CA ALA A 115 4.65 -33.88 -52.85
C ALA A 115 3.59 -34.20 -51.79
N ILE A 116 2.78 -35.25 -52.01
CA ILE A 116 1.76 -35.70 -51.05
C ILE A 116 2.41 -36.15 -49.74
N GLU A 117 3.52 -36.89 -49.79
CA GLU A 117 4.25 -37.30 -48.58
C GLU A 117 4.77 -36.09 -47.78
N ARG A 118 5.30 -35.07 -48.45
CA ARG A 118 5.74 -33.82 -47.80
C ARG A 118 4.58 -33.08 -47.15
N GLU A 119 3.44 -32.96 -47.84
CA GLU A 119 2.24 -32.34 -47.29
C GLU A 119 1.68 -33.14 -46.11
N SER A 120 1.71 -34.48 -46.19
CA SER A 120 1.30 -35.36 -45.10
C SER A 120 2.19 -35.20 -43.87
N MET A 121 3.51 -35.11 -44.04
CA MET A 121 4.43 -34.86 -42.93
C MET A 121 4.17 -33.48 -42.31
N ALA A 122 4.03 -32.43 -43.13
CA ALA A 122 3.73 -31.09 -42.65
C ALA A 122 2.37 -31.03 -41.89
N SER A 123 1.37 -31.76 -42.36
CA SER A 123 0.07 -31.87 -41.67
C SER A 123 0.23 -32.55 -40.31
N SER A 124 1.02 -33.61 -40.22
CA SER A 124 1.28 -34.29 -38.95
C SER A 124 2.05 -33.41 -37.96
N ASP A 125 3.03 -32.63 -38.44
CA ASP A 125 3.77 -31.67 -37.61
C ASP A 125 2.84 -30.59 -37.04
N LEU A 126 1.92 -30.05 -37.87
CA LEU A 126 0.92 -29.09 -37.43
C LEU A 126 -0.09 -29.68 -36.44
N GLU A 127 -0.52 -30.92 -36.63
CA GLU A 127 -1.39 -31.62 -35.66
C GLU A 127 -0.72 -31.77 -34.30
N ASN A 128 0.58 -32.10 -34.29
CA ASN A 128 1.35 -32.17 -33.06
C ASN A 128 1.46 -30.79 -32.38
N GLU A 129 1.75 -29.74 -33.14
CA GLU A 129 1.82 -28.36 -32.63
C GLU A 129 0.47 -27.90 -32.05
N ILE A 130 -0.64 -28.16 -32.74
CA ILE A 130 -1.99 -27.88 -32.24
C ILE A 130 -2.23 -28.61 -30.91
N SER A 131 -1.89 -29.90 -30.82
CA SER A 131 -2.06 -30.66 -29.59
C SER A 131 -1.21 -30.10 -28.42
N THR A 132 -0.01 -29.60 -28.70
CA THR A 132 0.82 -28.95 -27.68
C THR A 132 0.23 -27.62 -27.21
N LEU A 133 -0.23 -26.77 -28.14
CA LEU A 133 -0.84 -25.49 -27.83
C LEU A 133 -2.16 -25.63 -27.07
N GLU A 134 -2.95 -26.67 -27.36
CA GLU A 134 -4.18 -26.98 -26.61
C GLU A 134 -3.87 -27.30 -25.15
N LYS A 135 -2.83 -28.12 -24.89
CA LYS A 135 -2.40 -28.43 -23.52
C LYS A 135 -1.87 -27.19 -22.78
N GLU A 136 -1.11 -26.34 -23.46
CA GLU A 136 -0.63 -25.08 -22.87
C GLU A 136 -1.80 -24.13 -22.54
N LYS A 137 -2.78 -24.03 -23.42
CA LYS A 137 -3.99 -23.24 -23.19
C LYS A 137 -4.77 -23.73 -21.97
N GLU A 138 -4.96 -25.04 -21.82
CA GLU A 138 -5.62 -25.62 -20.64
C GLU A 138 -4.85 -25.33 -19.35
N ALA A 139 -3.52 -25.51 -19.36
CA ALA A 139 -2.67 -25.22 -18.21
C ALA A 139 -2.72 -23.73 -17.80
N LEU A 140 -2.69 -22.81 -18.78
CA LEU A 140 -2.83 -21.38 -18.54
C LEU A 140 -4.22 -21.04 -17.98
N GLN A 141 -5.27 -21.68 -18.50
CA GLN A 141 -6.64 -21.47 -18.02
C GLN A 141 -6.80 -21.93 -16.57
N GLU A 142 -6.22 -23.07 -16.19
CA GLU A 142 -6.20 -23.54 -14.80
C GLU A 142 -5.41 -22.58 -13.89
N SER A 143 -4.26 -22.07 -14.36
CA SER A 143 -3.44 -21.10 -13.62
C SER A 143 -4.21 -19.79 -13.37
N VAL A 144 -4.93 -19.28 -14.38
CA VAL A 144 -5.73 -18.05 -14.25
C VAL A 144 -6.86 -18.23 -13.24
N GLU A 145 -7.53 -19.39 -13.21
CA GLU A 145 -8.57 -19.65 -12.20
C GLU A 145 -8.00 -19.73 -10.78
N LYS A 146 -6.83 -20.35 -10.59
CA LYS A 146 -6.11 -20.36 -9.30
C LYS A 146 -5.73 -18.94 -8.87
N GLU A 147 -5.21 -18.12 -9.78
CA GLU A 147 -4.87 -16.72 -9.49
C GLU A 147 -6.10 -15.87 -9.14
N LYS A 148 -7.24 -16.10 -9.80
CA LYS A 148 -8.51 -15.44 -9.44
C LYS A 148 -8.96 -15.81 -8.02
N GLU A 149 -8.83 -17.07 -7.62
CA GLU A 149 -9.15 -17.52 -6.25
C GLU A 149 -8.22 -16.86 -5.23
N VAL A 150 -6.90 -16.83 -5.50
CA VAL A 150 -5.94 -16.14 -4.64
C VAL A 150 -6.26 -14.65 -4.53
N LEU A 151 -6.60 -13.99 -5.64
CA LEU A 151 -6.95 -12.57 -5.66
C LEU A 151 -8.25 -12.28 -4.90
N ALA A 152 -9.21 -13.21 -4.88
CA ALA A 152 -10.40 -13.12 -4.05
C ALA A 152 -10.07 -13.19 -2.55
N LYS A 153 -9.21 -14.14 -2.13
CA LYS A 153 -8.74 -14.28 -0.74
C LYS A 153 -7.99 -13.03 -0.27
N VAL A 154 -7.08 -12.49 -1.09
CA VAL A 154 -6.34 -11.26 -0.78
C VAL A 154 -7.27 -10.06 -0.63
N LYS A 155 -8.34 -9.96 -1.44
CA LYS A 155 -9.34 -8.90 -1.28
C LYS A 155 -10.11 -9.02 0.03
N GLU A 156 -10.52 -10.23 0.40
CA GLU A 156 -11.21 -10.49 1.67
C GLU A 156 -10.32 -10.15 2.88
N GLU A 157 -9.05 -10.56 2.87
CA GLU A 157 -8.07 -10.20 3.90
C GLU A 157 -7.84 -8.68 3.96
N SER A 158 -7.73 -8.01 2.81
CA SER A 158 -7.59 -6.55 2.74
C SER A 158 -8.78 -5.83 3.38
N ASP A 159 -10.00 -6.29 3.11
CA ASP A 159 -11.21 -5.68 3.65
C ASP A 159 -11.39 -6.00 5.15
N SER A 160 -11.01 -7.19 5.59
CA SER A 160 -10.94 -7.55 7.02
C SER A 160 -9.95 -6.66 7.79
N LEU A 161 -8.74 -6.45 7.25
CA LEU A 161 -7.74 -5.57 7.85
C LEU A 161 -8.21 -4.11 7.89
N LYS A 162 -8.87 -3.61 6.83
CA LYS A 162 -9.47 -2.26 6.85
C LYS A 162 -10.54 -2.13 7.94
N ALA A 163 -11.37 -3.15 8.16
CA ALA A 163 -12.37 -3.17 9.21
C ALA A 163 -11.72 -3.13 10.61
N GLN A 164 -10.70 -3.97 10.84
CA GLN A 164 -9.95 -3.99 12.10
C GLN A 164 -9.24 -2.65 12.38
N ILE A 165 -8.67 -2.00 11.35
CA ILE A 165 -8.05 -0.68 11.49
C ILE A 165 -9.09 0.37 11.89
N LYS A 166 -10.28 0.36 11.25
CA LYS A 166 -11.38 1.28 11.61
C LYS A 166 -11.85 1.07 13.03
N GLU A 167 -12.07 -0.19 13.45
CA GLU A 167 -12.48 -0.52 14.81
C GLU A 167 -11.43 -0.10 15.84
N SER A 168 -10.15 -0.39 15.58
CA SER A 168 -9.03 0.02 16.44
C SER A 168 -8.91 1.54 16.55
N ALA A 169 -9.09 2.27 15.44
CA ALA A 169 -9.09 3.73 15.43
C ALA A 169 -10.26 4.31 16.23
N GLU A 170 -11.45 3.71 16.13
CA GLU A 170 -12.63 4.13 16.90
C GLU A 170 -12.46 3.87 18.40
N LYS A 171 -11.94 2.69 18.79
CA LYS A 171 -11.58 2.37 20.18
C LYS A 171 -10.56 3.37 20.74
N LYS A 172 -9.52 3.71 19.96
CA LYS A 172 -8.53 4.72 20.36
C LYS A 172 -9.15 6.11 20.52
N ARG A 173 -10.07 6.52 19.64
CA ARG A 173 -10.78 7.80 19.76
C ARG A 173 -11.66 7.85 21.02
N LYS A 174 -12.40 6.78 21.31
CA LYS A 174 -13.21 6.68 22.55
C LYS A 174 -12.33 6.75 23.79
N ALA A 175 -11.25 5.98 23.83
CA ALA A 175 -10.30 6.01 24.95
C ALA A 175 -9.62 7.37 25.12
N LEU A 176 -9.33 8.10 24.03
CA LEU A 176 -8.75 9.44 24.09
C LEU A 176 -9.77 10.46 24.62
N ALA A 177 -11.02 10.39 24.16
CA ALA A 177 -12.10 11.23 24.70
C ALA A 177 -12.39 10.95 26.18
N GLU A 178 -12.30 9.69 26.62
CA GLU A 178 -12.40 9.33 28.04
C GLU A 178 -11.22 9.87 28.85
N LYS A 179 -10.00 9.83 28.31
CA LYS A 179 -8.83 10.45 28.93
C LYS A 179 -8.97 11.97 29.04
N GLU A 180 -9.44 12.65 28.00
CA GLU A 180 -9.68 14.10 28.01
C GLU A 180 -10.70 14.48 29.10
N LYS A 181 -11.82 13.75 29.20
CA LYS A 181 -12.79 13.93 30.29
C LYS A 181 -12.19 13.69 31.67
N ALA A 182 -11.37 12.65 31.81
CA ALA A 182 -10.69 12.37 33.08
C ALA A 182 -9.69 13.48 33.44
N THR A 183 -8.97 14.04 32.47
CA THR A 183 -8.06 15.16 32.71
C THR A 183 -8.79 16.45 33.06
N GLU A 184 -9.93 16.74 32.42
CA GLU A 184 -10.78 17.88 32.77
C GLU A 184 -11.32 17.77 34.20
N LEU A 185 -11.78 16.58 34.61
CA LEU A 185 -12.24 16.33 35.98
C LEU A 185 -11.09 16.47 37.00
N LEU A 186 -9.88 16.02 36.64
CA LEU A 186 -8.71 16.16 37.49
C LEU A 186 -8.27 17.63 37.63
N GLU A 187 -8.36 18.43 36.56
CA GLU A 187 -8.09 19.86 36.60
C GLU A 187 -9.12 20.60 37.48
N GLN A 188 -10.40 20.24 37.35
CA GLN A 188 -11.48 20.78 38.19
C GLN A 188 -11.28 20.46 39.67
N THR A 189 -10.97 19.20 40.01
CA THR A 189 -10.70 18.80 41.40
C THR A 189 -9.43 19.44 41.95
N SER A 190 -8.38 19.59 41.13
CA SER A 190 -7.18 20.33 41.53
C SER A 190 -7.48 21.80 41.85
N GLN A 191 -8.31 22.46 41.02
CA GLN A 191 -8.70 23.84 41.26
C GLN A 191 -9.54 23.97 42.55
N GLN A 192 -10.52 23.08 42.75
CA GLN A 192 -11.31 23.04 43.99
C GLN A 192 -10.43 22.85 45.23
N ALA A 193 -9.43 21.96 45.17
CA ALA A 193 -8.51 21.75 46.28
C ALA A 193 -7.66 22.99 46.61
N LEU A 194 -7.27 23.78 45.59
CA LEU A 194 -6.59 25.05 45.80
C LEU A 194 -7.50 26.10 46.45
N ASP A 195 -8.75 26.19 46.02
CA ASP A 195 -9.72 27.14 46.57
C ASP A 195 -10.05 26.83 48.04
N ILE A 196 -10.20 25.54 48.38
CA ILE A 196 -10.36 25.08 49.76
C ILE A 196 -9.13 25.43 50.61
N ARG A 197 -7.92 25.20 50.09
CA ARG A 197 -6.67 25.54 50.81
C ARG A 197 -6.56 27.04 51.08
N ASN A 198 -6.89 27.88 50.11
CA ASN A 198 -6.86 29.34 50.27
C ASN A 198 -7.89 29.82 51.31
N SER A 199 -9.08 29.21 51.31
CA SER A 199 -10.12 29.47 52.31
C SER A 199 -9.67 29.07 53.71
N LEU A 200 -9.09 27.88 53.89
CA LEU A 200 -8.53 27.43 55.18
C LEU A 200 -7.45 28.37 55.71
N CYS A 201 -6.52 28.80 54.85
CA CYS A 201 -5.47 29.75 55.22
C CYS A 201 -6.06 31.07 55.72
N THR A 202 -7.11 31.57 55.07
CA THR A 202 -7.80 32.80 55.47
C THR A 202 -8.48 32.65 56.83
N VAL A 203 -9.18 31.54 57.05
CA VAL A 203 -9.84 31.24 58.34
C VAL A 203 -8.82 31.06 59.46
N GLU A 204 -7.71 30.37 59.20
CA GLU A 204 -6.63 30.16 60.18
C GLU A 204 -5.96 31.48 60.60
N ILE A 205 -5.70 32.37 59.64
CA ILE A 205 -5.19 33.71 59.94
C ILE A 205 -6.19 34.51 60.79
N ALA A 206 -7.48 34.46 60.44
CA ALA A 206 -8.53 35.16 61.19
C ALA A 206 -8.66 34.61 62.62
N LEU A 207 -8.66 33.29 62.78
CA LEU A 207 -8.73 32.62 64.09
C LEU A 207 -7.54 32.99 64.98
N ASN A 208 -6.32 32.95 64.43
CA ASN A 208 -5.12 33.35 65.19
C ASN A 208 -5.18 34.80 65.64
N ARG A 209 -5.71 35.72 64.81
CA ARG A 209 -5.89 37.13 65.19
C ARG A 209 -6.95 37.30 66.27
N ALA A 210 -8.08 36.61 66.15
CA ALA A 210 -9.16 36.64 67.14
C ALA A 210 -8.67 36.12 68.51
N GLN A 211 -7.93 35.01 68.53
CA GLN A 211 -7.34 34.45 69.76
C GLN A 211 -6.32 35.41 70.41
N GLN A 212 -5.51 36.10 69.60
CA GLN A 212 -4.58 37.11 70.11
C GLN A 212 -5.31 38.32 70.71
N GLN A 213 -6.40 38.77 70.09
CA GLN A 213 -7.22 39.86 70.60
C GLN A 213 -7.93 39.47 71.91
N GLU A 214 -8.55 38.29 71.97
CA GLU A 214 -9.19 37.78 73.18
C GLU A 214 -8.18 37.65 74.34
N ALA A 215 -6.97 37.15 74.07
CA ALA A 215 -5.92 37.06 75.08
C ALA A 215 -5.45 38.44 75.56
N ALA A 216 -5.39 39.43 74.68
CA ALA A 216 -5.03 40.80 75.04
C ALA A 216 -6.10 41.47 75.91
N GLU A 217 -7.38 41.34 75.54
CA GLU A 217 -8.51 41.87 76.33
C GLU A 217 -8.62 41.20 77.69
N LYS A 218 -8.46 39.86 77.77
CA LYS A 218 -8.43 39.14 79.06
C LYS A 218 -7.30 39.62 79.98
N ALA A 219 -6.11 39.86 79.42
CA ALA A 219 -4.98 40.37 80.19
C ALA A 219 -5.23 41.81 80.68
N GLU A 220 -5.99 42.62 79.94
CA GLU A 220 -6.34 43.98 80.38
C GLU A 220 -7.39 43.96 81.50
N VAL A 221 -8.42 43.12 81.38
CA VAL A 221 -9.40 42.90 82.46
C VAL A 221 -8.72 42.40 83.74
N GLU A 222 -7.75 41.49 83.62
CA GLU A 222 -6.98 40.99 84.79
C GLU A 222 -6.21 42.12 85.48
N LYS A 223 -5.54 43.01 84.73
CA LYS A 223 -4.88 44.19 85.31
C LYS A 223 -5.87 45.14 86.00
N GLN A 224 -7.05 45.34 85.41
CA GLN A 224 -8.08 46.19 86.01
C GLN A 224 -8.63 45.58 87.31
N LEU A 225 -8.80 44.26 87.37
CA LEU A 225 -9.18 43.55 88.58
C LEU A 225 -8.11 43.64 89.68
N GLU A 226 -6.83 43.50 89.33
CA GLU A 226 -5.72 43.72 90.28
C GLU A 226 -5.70 45.15 90.82
N ALA A 227 -5.88 46.16 89.93
CA ALA A 227 -5.96 47.55 90.32
C ALA A 227 -7.17 47.82 91.25
N LYS A 228 -8.33 47.25 90.92
CA LYS A 228 -9.53 47.32 91.76
C LYS A 228 -9.28 46.72 93.15
N SER A 229 -8.68 45.52 93.22
CA SER A 229 -8.35 44.86 94.49
C SER A 229 -7.47 45.75 95.39
N LEU A 230 -6.48 46.45 94.81
CA LEU A 230 -5.63 47.39 95.54
C LEU A 230 -6.44 48.57 96.10
N TYR A 231 -7.33 49.16 95.30
CA TYR A 231 -8.19 50.26 95.77
C TYR A 231 -9.20 49.82 96.83
N GLU A 232 -9.72 48.59 96.74
CA GLU A 232 -10.62 48.02 97.75
C GLU A 232 -9.89 47.81 99.09
N GLU A 233 -8.65 47.31 99.06
CA GLU A 233 -7.81 47.16 100.26
C GLU A 233 -7.49 48.53 100.89
N GLN A 234 -7.16 49.54 100.08
CA GLN A 234 -6.99 50.91 100.53
C GLN A 234 -8.27 51.47 101.15
N LEU A 235 -9.42 51.21 100.55
CA LEU A 235 -10.72 51.65 101.04
C LEU A 235 -11.07 51.00 102.38
N GLN A 236 -10.80 49.70 102.57
CA GLN A 236 -10.97 49.02 103.87
C GLN A 236 -10.06 49.63 104.94
N THR A 237 -8.80 49.89 104.58
CA THR A 237 -7.82 50.51 105.49
C THR A 237 -8.29 51.90 105.92
N LEU A 238 -8.66 52.77 104.97
CA LEU A 238 -9.18 54.11 105.23
C LEU A 238 -10.48 54.10 106.05
N GLN A 239 -11.36 53.12 105.83
CA GLN A 239 -12.58 52.96 106.64
C GLN A 239 -12.25 52.59 108.09
N SER A 240 -11.29 51.70 108.31
CA SER A 240 -10.83 51.33 109.65
C SER A 240 -10.17 52.52 110.38
N GLU A 241 -9.33 53.29 109.70
CA GLU A 241 -8.74 54.52 110.24
C GLU A 241 -9.79 55.57 110.56
N LEU A 242 -10.79 55.75 109.68
CA LEU A 242 -11.90 56.67 109.93
C LEU A 242 -12.74 56.24 111.14
N ALA A 243 -13.03 54.93 111.27
CA ALA A 243 -13.75 54.40 112.42
C ALA A 243 -13.00 54.66 113.73
N SER A 244 -11.69 54.37 113.74
CA SER A 244 -10.81 54.64 114.88
C SER A 244 -10.71 56.13 115.22
N ALA A 245 -10.56 57.00 114.21
CA ALA A 245 -10.53 58.46 114.42
C ALA A 245 -11.86 59.01 114.95
N ASN A 246 -13.00 58.48 114.47
CA ASN A 246 -14.32 58.85 114.99
C ASN A 246 -14.51 58.38 116.43
N GLU A 247 -14.03 57.19 116.79
CA GLU A 247 -14.10 56.67 118.16
C GLU A 247 -13.22 57.50 119.11
N ALA A 248 -11.97 57.79 118.72
CA ALA A 248 -11.08 58.69 119.47
C ALA A 248 -11.68 60.09 119.65
N ALA A 249 -12.35 60.63 118.63
CA ALA A 249 -13.04 61.92 118.71
C ALA A 249 -14.25 61.87 119.68
N ARG A 250 -15.03 60.78 119.67
CA ARG A 250 -16.15 60.57 120.62
C ARG A 250 -15.66 60.42 122.06
N ASP A 251 -14.57 59.67 122.27
CA ASP A 251 -13.98 59.47 123.59
C ASP A 251 -13.43 60.79 124.15
N LEU A 252 -12.76 61.59 123.32
CA LEU A 252 -12.27 62.91 123.69
C LEU A 252 -13.43 63.86 124.01
N ASP A 253 -14.47 63.89 123.17
CA ASP A 253 -15.67 64.70 123.42
C ASP A 253 -16.40 64.27 124.71
N GLY A 254 -16.52 62.95 124.95
CA GLY A 254 -17.06 62.39 126.20
C GLY A 254 -16.24 62.78 127.44
N ARG A 255 -14.90 62.78 127.34
CA ARG A 255 -14.00 63.28 128.41
C ARG A 255 -14.20 64.77 128.65
N ILE A 256 -14.26 65.59 127.59
CA ILE A 256 -14.51 67.03 127.69
C ILE A 256 -15.86 67.30 128.37
N GLN A 257 -16.92 66.57 128.00
CA GLN A 257 -18.25 66.70 128.63
C GLN A 257 -18.24 66.29 130.12
N MET A 258 -17.55 65.19 130.46
CA MET A 258 -17.34 64.76 131.84
C MET A 258 -16.61 65.83 132.66
N GLU A 259 -15.49 66.36 132.18
CA GLU A 259 -14.74 67.43 132.85
C GLU A 259 -15.57 68.71 133.03
N ARG A 260 -16.38 69.08 132.03
CA ARG A 260 -17.34 70.20 132.11
C ARG A 260 -18.39 69.97 133.20
N SER A 261 -18.94 68.75 133.31
CA SER A 261 -19.95 68.40 134.31
C SER A 261 -19.42 68.31 135.74
N GLN A 262 -18.14 67.96 135.91
CA GLN A 262 -17.48 67.84 137.22
C GLN A 262 -16.94 69.17 137.78
N GLY A 263 -17.09 70.27 137.04
CA GLY A 263 -16.70 71.61 137.52
C GLY A 263 -15.19 71.77 137.76
N ILE A 264 -14.36 70.90 137.16
CA ILE A 264 -12.91 71.00 137.23
C ILE A 264 -12.51 72.24 136.42
N LYS A 265 -12.21 73.34 137.13
CA LYS A 265 -11.64 74.54 136.53
C LYS A 265 -10.28 74.20 135.94
N LEU A 266 -10.25 73.93 134.64
CA LEU A 266 -9.03 73.96 133.85
C LEU A 266 -8.40 75.35 134.03
N ARG A 267 -7.22 75.37 134.65
CA ARG A 267 -6.38 76.56 134.69
C ARG A 267 -5.85 76.77 133.27
N SER A 268 -6.28 77.87 132.66
CA SER A 268 -5.83 78.43 131.36
C SER A 268 -6.32 77.64 130.14
N ARG A 269 -7.04 78.20 129.16
CA ARG A 269 -7.44 79.58 128.86
C ARG A 269 -8.94 79.59 128.52
N VAL A 270 -9.65 80.58 129.05
CA VAL A 270 -10.95 81.01 128.55
C VAL A 270 -10.86 81.22 127.03
N ARG A 271 -11.76 80.58 126.28
CA ARG A 271 -12.32 81.07 125.02
C ARG A 271 -13.64 80.35 124.75
N ASP A 272 -14.49 81.03 124.00
CA ASP A 272 -15.95 81.01 123.99
C ASP A 272 -16.63 79.63 123.90
N PRO A 273 -17.88 79.49 124.40
CA PRO A 273 -18.66 78.26 124.25
C PRO A 273 -18.93 77.85 122.79
N ASP A 274 -18.65 78.74 121.83
CA ASP A 274 -18.77 78.50 120.39
C ASP A 274 -17.45 78.07 119.70
N THR A 275 -16.35 77.91 120.46
CA THR A 275 -15.06 77.45 119.91
C THR A 275 -14.76 75.99 120.25
N CYS A 276 -14.51 75.17 119.21
CA CYS A 276 -14.07 73.78 119.37
C CYS A 276 -12.78 73.71 120.21
N PRO A 277 -12.62 72.69 121.08
CA PRO A 277 -11.41 72.51 121.86
C PRO A 277 -10.20 72.33 120.94
N THR A 278 -9.07 72.97 121.27
CA THR A 278 -7.81 72.96 120.50
C THR A 278 -7.26 71.54 120.25
N GLU A 279 -7.65 70.57 121.07
CA GLU A 279 -7.28 69.15 120.93
C GLU A 279 -8.20 68.35 119.98
N LEU A 280 -9.42 68.83 119.71
CA LEU A 280 -10.40 68.17 118.84
C LEU A 280 -10.26 68.60 117.37
N GLU A 281 -9.77 69.82 117.12
CA GLU A 281 -9.59 70.39 115.78
C GLU A 281 -8.69 69.55 114.85
N PRO A 282 -7.54 68.99 115.29
CA PRO A 282 -6.72 68.11 114.46
C PRO A 282 -7.42 66.80 114.07
N LEU A 283 -8.23 66.23 114.96
CA LEU A 283 -8.99 65.00 114.69
C LEU A 283 -10.13 65.25 113.70
N LEU A 284 -10.82 66.40 113.80
CA LEU A 284 -11.86 66.79 112.85
C LEU A 284 -11.28 67.06 111.45
N LEU A 285 -10.08 67.64 111.36
CA LEU A 285 -9.38 67.82 110.08
C LEU A 285 -8.97 66.47 109.47
N LEU A 286 -8.41 65.56 110.28
CA LEU A 286 -8.08 64.21 109.84
C LEU A 286 -9.31 63.43 109.36
N ILE A 287 -10.44 63.51 110.07
CA ILE A 287 -11.71 62.89 109.65
C ILE A 287 -12.18 63.48 108.32
N LYS A 288 -12.07 64.80 108.12
CA LYS A 288 -12.44 65.47 106.87
C LYS A 288 -11.57 65.02 105.70
N ASP A 289 -10.24 65.00 105.89
CA ASP A 289 -9.28 64.57 104.88
C ASP A 289 -9.49 63.10 104.52
N ARG A 290 -9.71 62.23 105.52
CA ARG A 290 -10.01 60.80 105.30
C ARG A 290 -11.34 60.57 104.60
N ARG A 291 -12.38 61.38 104.88
CA ARG A 291 -13.65 61.33 104.12
C ARG A 291 -13.48 61.77 102.68
N GLU A 292 -12.66 62.78 102.42
CA GLU A 292 -12.38 63.23 101.06
C GLU A 292 -11.62 62.16 100.26
N ILE A 293 -10.58 61.56 100.85
CA ILE A 293 -9.84 60.46 100.23
C ILE A 293 -10.77 59.26 99.98
N LEU A 294 -11.58 58.86 100.97
CA LEU A 294 -12.58 57.79 100.79
C LEU A 294 -13.57 58.07 99.66
N SER A 295 -13.99 59.32 99.48
CA SER A 295 -14.88 59.70 98.38
C SER A 295 -14.18 59.59 97.03
N LYS A 296 -12.90 59.96 96.93
CA LYS A 296 -12.10 59.84 95.70
C LYS A 296 -11.86 58.36 95.35
N THR A 297 -11.42 57.55 96.31
CA THR A 297 -11.20 56.11 96.11
C THR A 297 -12.48 55.37 95.70
N ARG A 298 -13.66 55.77 96.23
CA ARG A 298 -14.95 55.21 95.78
C ARG A 298 -15.27 55.55 94.33
N LEU A 299 -14.98 56.76 93.89
CA LEU A 299 -15.17 57.16 92.50
C LEU A 299 -14.21 56.42 91.57
N GLU A 300 -12.95 56.25 91.97
CA GLU A 300 -11.96 55.48 91.20
C GLU A 300 -12.37 54.00 91.04
N ILE A 301 -12.89 53.37 92.09
CA ILE A 301 -13.43 52.00 92.00
C ILE A 301 -14.64 51.96 91.04
N GLN A 302 -15.53 52.95 91.10
CA GLN A 302 -16.69 53.02 90.22
C GLN A 302 -16.30 53.23 88.75
N ASP A 303 -15.26 54.03 88.50
CA ASP A 303 -14.70 54.22 87.15
C ASP A 303 -14.06 52.93 86.62
N ILE A 304 -13.34 52.18 87.48
CA ILE A 304 -12.78 50.86 87.12
C ILE A 304 -13.90 49.84 86.86
N ASP A 305 -14.96 49.81 87.68
CA ASP A 305 -16.12 48.95 87.45
C ASP A 305 -16.77 49.24 86.08
N GLY A 306 -16.91 50.52 85.74
CA GLY A 306 -17.42 50.94 84.44
C GLY A 306 -16.48 50.63 83.27
N GLN A 307 -15.17 50.45 83.50
CA GLN A 307 -14.20 49.99 82.50
C GLN A 307 -14.29 48.47 82.34
N ILE A 308 -14.32 47.72 83.44
CA ILE A 308 -14.46 46.25 83.45
C ILE A 308 -15.75 45.83 82.75
N GLU A 309 -16.88 46.50 82.97
CA GLU A 309 -18.15 46.19 82.28
C GLU A 309 -18.04 46.38 80.76
N LYS A 310 -17.38 47.45 80.30
CA LYS A 310 -17.18 47.71 78.86
C LYS A 310 -16.27 46.66 78.23
N GLU A 311 -15.15 46.37 78.86
CA GLU A 311 -14.20 45.36 78.38
C GLU A 311 -14.79 43.95 78.44
N SER A 312 -15.63 43.65 79.44
CA SER A 312 -16.39 42.40 79.52
C SER A 312 -17.38 42.25 78.36
N MET A 313 -18.08 43.33 77.96
CA MET A 313 -18.95 43.30 76.78
C MET A 313 -18.14 43.07 75.49
N VAL A 314 -16.98 43.72 75.35
CA VAL A 314 -16.08 43.51 74.20
C VAL A 314 -15.58 42.07 74.16
N ALA A 315 -15.17 41.52 75.31
CA ALA A 315 -14.71 40.13 75.43
C ALA A 315 -15.81 39.13 75.06
N GLU A 316 -17.07 39.36 75.47
CA GLU A 316 -18.21 38.52 75.08
C GLU A 316 -18.46 38.56 73.56
N THR A 317 -18.30 39.74 72.96
CA THR A 317 -18.45 39.93 71.50
C THR A 317 -17.36 39.16 70.74
N LEU A 318 -16.11 39.30 71.16
CA LEU A 318 -14.97 38.57 70.59
C LEU A 318 -15.08 37.05 70.79
N GLN A 319 -15.62 36.61 71.93
CA GLN A 319 -15.87 35.19 72.19
C GLN A 319 -16.89 34.61 71.21
N ASN A 320 -17.93 35.36 70.85
CA ASN A 320 -18.90 34.95 69.85
C ASN A 320 -18.27 34.89 68.45
N GLU A 321 -17.47 35.89 68.07
CA GLU A 321 -16.73 35.88 66.80
C GLU A 321 -15.75 34.69 66.70
N LEU A 322 -15.07 34.35 67.80
CA LEU A 322 -14.20 33.17 67.85
C LEU A 322 -15.00 31.87 67.64
N ASN A 323 -16.17 31.76 68.26
CA ASN A 323 -17.04 30.59 68.11
C ASN A 323 -17.55 30.45 66.66
N GLU A 324 -17.87 31.56 65.99
CA GLU A 324 -18.25 31.57 64.58
C GLU A 324 -17.09 31.17 63.67
N LEU A 325 -15.87 31.66 63.92
CA LEU A 325 -14.67 31.28 63.17
C LEU A 325 -14.31 29.79 63.36
N LEU A 326 -14.46 29.25 64.58
CA LEU A 326 -14.28 27.83 64.86
C LEU A 326 -15.33 26.97 64.14
N ALA A 327 -16.57 27.45 64.03
CA ALA A 327 -17.61 26.78 63.26
C ALA A 327 -17.27 26.78 61.76
N ALA A 328 -16.85 27.93 61.23
CA ALA A 328 -16.41 28.06 59.84
C ALA A 328 -15.20 27.15 59.52
N GLN A 329 -14.22 27.06 60.43
CA GLN A 329 -13.08 26.14 60.28
C GLN A 329 -13.54 24.68 60.18
N LYS A 330 -14.45 24.25 61.07
CA LYS A 330 -15.01 22.88 61.03
C LYS A 330 -15.76 22.62 59.72
N GLU A 331 -16.52 23.59 59.22
CA GLU A 331 -17.23 23.47 57.95
C GLU A 331 -16.25 23.26 56.79
N VAL A 332 -15.21 24.08 56.69
CA VAL A 332 -14.20 23.92 55.63
C VAL A 332 -13.42 22.61 55.80
N GLU A 333 -13.12 22.16 57.02
CA GLU A 333 -12.52 20.84 57.26
C GLU A 333 -13.43 19.69 56.81
N THR A 334 -14.74 19.78 57.02
CA THR A 334 -15.70 18.77 56.52
C THR A 334 -15.76 18.76 55.00
N GLN A 335 -15.77 19.94 54.36
CA GLN A 335 -15.68 20.06 52.90
C GLN A 335 -14.36 19.48 52.37
N THR A 336 -13.25 19.67 53.11
CA THR A 336 -11.93 19.11 52.77
C THR A 336 -11.91 17.58 52.87
N ARG A 337 -12.55 17.00 53.89
CA ARG A 337 -12.66 15.54 54.03
C ARG A 337 -13.52 14.95 52.91
N GLN A 338 -14.64 15.59 52.62
CA GLN A 338 -15.53 15.18 51.54
C GLN A 338 -14.82 15.24 50.17
N ALA A 339 -14.08 16.33 49.90
CA ALA A 339 -13.26 16.45 48.69
C ALA A 339 -12.15 15.39 48.59
N LYS A 340 -11.57 14.96 49.73
CA LYS A 340 -10.60 13.85 49.76
C LYS A 340 -11.24 12.49 49.48
N ASP A 341 -12.43 12.24 50.01
CA ASP A 341 -13.17 11.00 49.78
C ASP A 341 -13.67 10.90 48.33
N ASP A 342 -14.07 12.03 47.73
CA ASP A 342 -14.42 12.13 46.31
C ASP A 342 -13.18 11.90 45.41
N ALA A 343 -12.02 12.45 45.78
CA ALA A 343 -10.76 12.20 45.07
C ALA A 343 -10.27 10.74 45.19
N ALA A 344 -10.44 10.11 46.36
CA ALA A 344 -10.10 8.70 46.57
C ALA A 344 -11.06 7.75 45.82
N SER A 345 -12.32 8.15 45.64
CA SER A 345 -13.30 7.40 44.84
C SER A 345 -13.07 7.55 43.32
N ALA A 346 -12.48 8.66 42.88
CA ALA A 346 -12.07 8.89 41.49
C ALA A 346 -10.77 8.15 41.09
N GLU A 347 -9.98 7.69 42.07
CA GLU A 347 -8.79 6.84 41.86
C GLU A 347 -9.21 5.39 41.57
N VAL A 348 -10.02 5.18 40.53
CA VAL A 348 -10.24 3.86 39.93
C VAL A 348 -8.92 3.43 39.31
N ARG A 349 -8.20 2.57 40.03
CA ARG A 349 -7.01 1.87 39.53
C ARG A 349 -7.32 1.32 38.14
N PRO A 350 -6.51 1.62 37.10
CA PRO A 350 -6.61 0.86 35.87
C PRO A 350 -6.08 -0.54 36.17
N VAL A 351 -6.97 -1.45 36.58
CA VAL A 351 -6.72 -2.89 36.54
C VAL A 351 -6.74 -3.28 35.07
N VAL A 352 -5.61 -3.05 34.42
CA VAL A 352 -5.30 -3.65 33.12
C VAL A 352 -4.80 -5.06 33.43
N THR A 353 -5.73 -5.97 33.73
CA THR A 353 -5.48 -7.41 33.58
C THR A 353 -5.51 -7.72 32.09
N ILE A 354 -4.35 -7.66 31.45
CA ILE A 354 -4.14 -8.31 30.15
C ILE A 354 -3.92 -9.78 30.48
N GLU A 355 -5.01 -10.55 30.49
CA GLU A 355 -4.92 -11.97 30.20
C GLU A 355 -4.94 -12.11 28.67
N GLY A 356 -3.79 -12.46 28.11
CA GLY A 356 -3.60 -12.77 26.71
C GLY A 356 -2.43 -13.76 26.58
N PRO A 357 -2.58 -14.84 25.78
CA PRO A 357 -1.79 -16.05 25.92
C PRO A 357 -0.37 -15.89 25.38
N ASP A 358 0.53 -16.72 25.92
CA ASP A 358 1.88 -16.97 25.45
C ASP A 358 1.98 -17.03 23.93
N LEU A 359 2.66 -16.05 23.32
CA LEU A 359 3.34 -16.21 22.04
C LEU A 359 4.47 -15.17 21.89
N GLN A 360 5.69 -15.70 22.08
CA GLN A 360 6.95 -15.32 21.43
C GLN A 360 7.57 -13.95 21.73
N ARG A 361 8.62 -14.03 22.58
CA ARG A 361 9.87 -13.29 22.41
C ARG A 361 10.41 -13.49 20.98
N ASP A 362 10.76 -12.40 20.30
CA ASP A 362 12.06 -12.23 19.58
C ASP A 362 12.13 -11.08 18.56
N VAL A 363 11.09 -10.25 18.37
CA VAL A 363 11.14 -9.17 17.34
C VAL A 363 11.34 -7.74 17.91
N PHE A 364 11.27 -7.53 19.23
CA PHE A 364 11.24 -6.17 19.79
C PHE A 364 12.58 -5.58 20.30
N GLN A 365 13.71 -6.28 20.16
CA GLN A 365 15.00 -5.76 20.64
C GLN A 365 15.84 -4.97 19.61
N SER A 366 15.48 -4.95 18.32
CA SER A 366 16.27 -4.23 17.30
C SER A 366 15.81 -2.79 16.98
N GLY A 367 14.58 -2.41 17.37
CA GLY A 367 14.02 -1.09 17.04
C GLY A 367 14.26 0.02 18.08
N PHE A 368 14.47 -0.33 19.35
CA PHE A 368 14.56 0.65 20.44
C PHE A 368 15.97 1.22 20.67
N ALA A 369 17.03 0.57 20.17
CA ALA A 369 18.41 1.02 20.35
C ALA A 369 18.80 2.18 19.39
N MET A 370 18.10 2.36 18.27
CA MET A 370 18.40 3.42 17.28
C MET A 370 17.85 4.80 17.67
N CYS A 371 16.77 4.87 18.47
CA CYS A 371 16.15 6.15 18.83
C CYS A 371 16.83 6.89 19.99
N LEU A 372 17.64 6.19 20.80
CA LEU A 372 18.34 6.80 21.94
C LEU A 372 19.67 7.48 21.56
N ILE A 373 20.26 7.18 20.41
CA ILE A 373 21.51 7.82 19.95
C ILE A 373 21.23 9.20 19.31
N VAL A 374 20.03 9.41 18.75
CA VAL A 374 19.65 10.70 18.14
C VAL A 374 19.21 11.73 19.20
N PHE A 375 18.68 11.29 20.34
CA PHE A 375 18.18 12.21 21.38
C PHE A 375 19.27 12.79 22.30
N PHE A 376 20.42 12.13 22.46
CA PHE A 376 21.53 12.65 23.29
C PHE A 376 22.49 13.60 22.54
N SER A 377 22.32 13.79 21.22
CA SER A 377 23.17 14.72 20.45
C SER A 377 22.65 16.17 20.41
N ASN A 378 21.48 16.45 21.00
CA ASN A 378 20.78 17.73 20.82
C ASN A 378 20.54 18.55 22.10
N ILE A 379 21.15 18.19 23.24
CA ILE A 379 20.98 18.92 24.50
C ILE A 379 22.35 19.24 25.12
N LEU A 380 22.71 20.53 25.04
CA LEU A 380 23.80 21.31 25.70
C LEU A 380 25.07 21.61 24.85
N PRO A 381 25.70 22.80 25.02
CA PRO A 381 25.20 24.08 24.55
C PRO A 381 26.24 24.86 23.70
N THR A 382 25.74 25.82 22.92
CA THR A 382 26.51 26.85 22.22
C THR A 382 27.29 27.74 23.19
N ARG A 383 28.59 27.51 23.37
CA ARG A 383 29.56 28.56 23.78
C ARG A 383 30.99 28.12 23.51
N SER A 384 31.52 28.51 22.34
CA SER A 384 32.96 28.74 22.07
C SER A 384 33.12 29.20 20.62
N ARG A 385 32.92 30.49 20.36
CA ARG A 385 33.23 31.10 19.06
C ARG A 385 34.13 32.30 19.27
N TRP A 386 35.35 32.03 19.76
CA TRP A 386 36.47 32.95 19.70
C TRP A 386 37.71 32.11 19.40
N LEU A 387 38.14 32.09 18.14
CA LEU A 387 39.51 32.37 17.72
C LEU A 387 39.76 31.95 16.26
N ARG A 388 40.36 32.90 15.53
CA ARG A 388 41.15 32.79 14.29
C ARG A 388 40.39 32.70 12.97
N THR A 389 40.34 33.86 12.30
CA THR A 389 41.17 34.23 11.14
C THR A 389 41.04 35.77 11.02
N SER A 390 42.04 36.63 10.80
CA SER A 390 43.09 36.62 9.78
C SER A 390 44.02 37.83 9.94
N ARG A 391 45.22 37.73 9.34
CA ARG A 391 46.08 38.82 8.79
C ARG A 391 46.94 39.62 9.79
N ILE A 392 48.24 39.33 9.85
CA ILE A 392 49.33 39.90 9.01
C ILE A 392 49.51 41.42 9.23
N LYS A 393 50.61 41.79 9.91
CA LYS A 393 51.69 42.62 9.35
C LYS A 393 52.95 42.62 10.23
N PRO A 394 54.16 42.68 9.64
CA PRO A 394 55.46 42.68 10.33
C PRO A 394 56.04 44.11 10.50
N ARG A 395 57.20 44.18 11.18
CA ARG A 395 58.14 45.31 11.47
C ARG A 395 58.12 45.69 12.95
N ARG A 396 59.24 45.78 13.67
CA ARG A 396 60.65 45.98 13.32
C ARG A 396 61.55 45.05 14.12
#